data_AF-A0A849D6V9-F1
#
_entry.id   AF-A0A849D6V9-F1
#
_cell.length_a   1.000
_cell.length_b   1.000
_cell.length_c   1.000
_cell.angle_alpha   90.00
_cell.angle_beta   90.00
_cell.angle_gamma   90.00
#
_symmetry.space_group_name_H-M   'P 1'
#
loop_
_entity.id
_entity.type
_entity.pdbx_description
1 polymer ?
#
loop_
_entity_poly.entity_id
_entity_poly.type
_entity_poly.pdbx_seq_one_letter_code
_entity_poly.pdbx_strand_id
1 'polypeptide(L)'
;MKEQLLHYIWQWRKLPLNGLQLTSGEAIRIQAPGMPNRFSGPDFLNAQIEIGSTTWVGHVELHRNSSLWYAHDHQDDPNYQNVILHVVWEHDKEVITANKVPLPTLQIRDYISQSRLTDLKEIQSELHTP
;
A
#
# COMPACT_ATOMS: atom_id res chain seq x y z
N MET A 1 6.13 -6.14 -11.36
CA MET A 1 5.96 -6.59 -9.96
C MET A 1 4.60 -7.29 -9.86
N LYS A 2 4.49 -8.46 -9.22
CA LYS A 2 3.18 -9.10 -8.96
C LYS A 2 2.58 -8.51 -7.67
N GLU A 3 1.29 -8.20 -7.67
CA GLU A 3 0.59 -7.62 -6.50
C GLU A 3 0.63 -8.54 -5.28
N GLN A 4 0.58 -9.86 -5.48
CA GLN A 4 0.72 -10.83 -4.39
C GLN A 4 1.99 -10.62 -3.54
N LEU A 5 3.12 -10.20 -4.13
CA LEU A 5 4.32 -9.90 -3.35
C LEU A 5 4.22 -8.55 -2.63
N LEU A 6 3.48 -7.57 -3.18
CA LEU A 6 3.18 -6.33 -2.45
C LEU A 6 2.37 -6.63 -1.18
N HIS A 7 1.35 -7.48 -1.29
CA HIS A 7 0.59 -7.95 -0.13
C HIS A 7 1.50 -8.62 0.90
N TYR A 8 2.40 -9.50 0.46
CA TYR A 8 3.36 -10.14 1.36
C TYR A 8 4.28 -9.12 2.05
N ILE A 9 4.85 -8.17 1.30
CA ILE A 9 5.71 -7.12 1.83
C ILE A 9 4.97 -6.30 2.89
N TRP A 10 3.74 -5.89 2.59
CA TRP A 10 2.91 -5.08 3.49
C TRP A 10 2.48 -5.85 4.73
N GLN A 11 1.84 -7.01 4.56
CA GLN A 11 1.28 -7.84 5.63
C GLN A 11 2.35 -8.20 6.67
N TRP A 12 3.55 -8.56 6.21
CA TRP A 12 4.65 -8.99 7.08
C TRP A 12 5.63 -7.86 7.41
N ARG A 13 5.22 -6.60 7.17
CA ARG A 13 5.98 -5.38 7.49
C ARG A 13 7.43 -5.45 7.02
N LYS A 14 7.66 -5.91 5.79
CA LYS A 14 9.01 -6.05 5.19
C LYS A 14 9.56 -4.72 4.66
N LEU A 15 9.16 -3.60 5.26
CA LEU A 15 9.64 -2.25 4.99
C LEU A 15 10.48 -1.74 6.17
N PRO A 16 11.34 -0.72 5.97
CA PRO A 16 11.99 -0.03 7.07
C PRO A 16 10.99 0.46 8.13
N LEU A 17 11.36 0.37 9.41
CA LEU A 17 10.52 0.85 10.52
C LEU A 17 10.45 2.39 10.58
N ASN A 18 11.49 3.06 10.08
CA ASN A 18 11.65 4.52 10.12
C ASN A 18 12.13 5.04 8.76
N GLY A 19 11.93 6.34 8.53
CA GLY A 19 12.41 7.01 7.32
C GLY A 19 11.54 6.79 6.08
N LEU A 20 10.36 6.18 6.24
CA LEU A 20 9.37 6.13 5.18
C LEU A 20 8.77 7.53 4.96
N GLN A 21 8.56 7.86 3.70
CA GLN A 21 7.92 9.07 3.24
C GLN A 21 6.89 8.73 2.16
N LEU A 22 5.79 9.48 2.14
CA LEU A 22 4.82 9.49 1.05
C LEU A 22 5.46 10.08 -0.21
N THR A 23 4.80 9.89 -1.35
CA THR A 23 5.20 10.52 -2.63
C THR A 23 5.11 12.05 -2.59
N SER A 24 4.37 12.62 -1.63
CA SER A 24 4.36 14.05 -1.32
C SER A 24 5.58 14.53 -0.53
N GLY A 25 6.41 13.63 -0.01
CA GLY A 25 7.55 13.90 0.88
C GLY A 25 7.20 13.92 2.37
N GLU A 26 5.92 13.78 2.74
CA GLU A 26 5.50 13.76 4.14
C GLU A 26 5.89 12.45 4.83
N ALA A 27 6.35 12.55 6.08
CA ALA A 27 6.75 11.40 6.87
C ALA A 27 5.56 10.50 7.22
N ILE A 28 5.77 9.18 7.11
CA ILE A 28 4.78 8.16 7.44
C ILE A 28 5.35 7.12 8.40
N ARG A 29 4.54 6.67 9.36
CA ARG A 29 4.83 5.51 10.21
C ARG A 29 3.66 4.53 10.19
N ILE A 30 3.97 3.26 9.91
CA ILE A 30 2.99 2.17 9.88
C ILE A 30 2.88 1.58 11.29
N GLN A 31 1.87 1.99 12.06
CA GLN A 31 1.63 1.46 13.40
C GLN A 31 1.01 0.05 13.31
N ALA A 32 0.01 -0.13 12.44
CA ALA A 32 -0.58 -1.42 12.10
C ALA A 32 -0.93 -1.50 10.59
N PRO A 33 -0.55 -2.59 9.88
CA PRO A 33 -0.82 -2.74 8.44
C PRO A 33 -2.30 -3.05 8.14
N GLY A 34 -3.11 -3.31 9.17
CA GLY A 34 -4.49 -3.77 9.01
C GLY A 34 -4.58 -5.30 8.84
N MET A 35 -5.81 -5.77 8.65
CA MET A 35 -6.16 -7.18 8.44
C MET A 35 -6.42 -7.44 6.95
N PRO A 36 -5.84 -8.50 6.35
CA PRO A 36 -6.13 -8.85 4.96
C PRO A 36 -7.64 -9.02 4.74
N ASN A 37 -8.19 -8.33 3.75
CA ASN A 37 -9.55 -8.53 3.31
C ASN A 37 -9.63 -9.76 2.39
N ARG A 38 -10.58 -10.64 2.64
CA ARG A 38 -10.83 -11.84 1.81
C ARG A 38 -12.05 -11.70 0.91
N PHE A 39 -12.71 -10.55 0.98
CA PHE A 39 -13.92 -10.22 0.24
C PHE A 39 -13.65 -9.05 -0.70
N SER A 40 -14.68 -8.57 -1.37
CA SER A 40 -14.61 -7.36 -2.19
C SER A 40 -14.20 -6.13 -1.38
N GLY A 41 -13.68 -5.12 -2.07
CA GLY A 41 -13.23 -3.88 -1.48
C GLY A 41 -11.72 -3.86 -1.28
N PRO A 42 -11.21 -2.99 -0.38
CA PRO A 42 -9.78 -2.74 -0.28
C PRO A 42 -9.02 -3.93 0.29
N ASP A 43 -7.74 -4.02 -0.07
CA ASP A 43 -6.88 -5.16 0.26
C ASP A 43 -6.68 -5.41 1.77
N PHE A 44 -6.60 -4.34 2.57
CA PHE A 44 -6.43 -4.43 4.03
C PHE A 44 -7.40 -3.51 4.76
N LEU A 45 -8.04 -4.06 5.80
CA LEU A 45 -9.01 -3.36 6.64
C LEU A 45 -8.38 -2.88 7.95
N ASN A 46 -8.86 -1.75 8.47
CA ASN A 46 -8.52 -1.21 9.79
C ASN A 46 -7.01 -1.08 10.08
N ALA A 47 -6.24 -0.61 9.10
CA ALA A 47 -4.86 -0.18 9.30
C ALA A 47 -4.79 1.07 10.17
N GLN A 48 -3.67 1.26 10.86
CA GLN A 48 -3.37 2.43 11.67
C GLN A 48 -2.06 3.04 11.17
N ILE A 49 -2.15 4.25 10.63
CA ILE A 49 -1.05 4.92 9.92
C ILE A 49 -0.90 6.33 10.49
N GLU A 50 0.31 6.68 10.90
CA GLU A 50 0.66 8.02 11.32
C GLU A 50 1.25 8.78 10.13
N ILE A 51 0.65 9.91 9.76
CA ILE A 51 1.09 10.79 8.68
C ILE A 51 1.29 12.17 9.30
N GLY A 52 2.52 12.68 9.26
CA GLY A 52 2.90 13.90 9.96
C GLY A 52 2.70 13.76 11.48
N SER A 53 1.71 14.47 12.03
CA SER A 53 1.32 14.38 13.47
C SER A 53 -0.04 13.73 13.72
N THR A 54 -0.69 13.26 12.66
CA THR A 54 -2.06 12.73 12.70
C THR A 54 -2.05 11.22 12.54
N THR A 55 -2.74 10.52 13.43
CA THR A 55 -2.98 9.07 13.30
C THR A 55 -4.32 8.83 12.62
N TRP A 56 -4.27 8.14 11.49
CA TRP A 56 -5.42 7.73 10.70
C TRP A 56 -5.74 6.25 10.95
N VAL A 57 -7.03 5.93 10.98
CA VAL A 57 -7.54 4.56 11.01
C VAL A 57 -8.44 4.36 9.80
N GLY A 58 -8.16 3.35 8.98
CA GLY A 58 -8.89 3.14 7.73
C GLY A 58 -8.38 1.94 6.94
N HIS A 59 -8.56 1.95 5.63
CA HIS A 59 -8.19 0.83 4.76
C HIS A 59 -6.93 1.15 3.96
N VAL A 60 -6.27 0.11 3.46
CA VAL A 60 -5.09 0.22 2.60
C VAL A 60 -5.36 -0.57 1.34
N GLU A 61 -5.07 0.07 0.22
CA GLU A 61 -5.17 -0.53 -1.10
C GLU A 61 -3.77 -0.66 -1.70
N LEU A 62 -3.49 -1.79 -2.36
CA LEU A 62 -2.21 -2.10 -2.95
C LEU A 62 -2.36 -2.25 -4.46
N HIS A 63 -1.47 -1.61 -5.20
CA HIS A 63 -1.41 -1.80 -6.65
C HIS A 63 0.01 -1.86 -7.15
N ARG A 64 0.22 -2.50 -8.29
CA ARG A 64 1.51 -2.38 -8.99
C ARG A 64 1.79 -0.92 -9.36
N ASN A 65 0.84 -0.27 -10.02
CA ASN A 65 0.95 1.08 -10.53
C ASN A 65 -0.20 1.90 -9.97
N SER A 66 0.05 3.14 -9.56
CA SER A 66 -1.01 4.01 -9.01
C SER A 66 -2.17 4.26 -9.98
N SER A 67 -1.88 4.29 -11.28
CA SER A 67 -2.88 4.43 -12.34
C SER A 67 -3.94 3.33 -12.36
N LEU A 68 -3.66 2.15 -11.78
CA LEU A 68 -4.61 1.04 -11.66
C LEU A 68 -5.81 1.38 -10.77
N TRP A 69 -5.68 2.35 -9.86
CA TRP A 69 -6.82 2.88 -9.10
C TRP A 69 -7.99 3.26 -10.02
N TYR A 70 -7.67 3.97 -11.11
CA TYR A 70 -8.67 4.41 -12.08
C TYR A 70 -9.07 3.32 -13.06
N ALA A 71 -8.17 2.39 -13.37
CA ALA A 71 -8.47 1.27 -14.26
C ALA A 71 -9.44 0.27 -13.62
N HIS A 72 -9.50 0.22 -12.29
CA HIS A 72 -10.41 -0.61 -11.52
C HIS A 72 -11.69 0.13 -11.07
N ASP A 73 -11.87 1.39 -11.49
CA ASP A 73 -13.00 2.24 -11.12
C ASP A 73 -13.18 2.50 -9.61
N HIS A 74 -12.09 2.37 -8.84
CA HIS A 74 -12.10 2.59 -7.38
C HIS A 74 -12.48 4.01 -6.98
N GLN A 75 -12.28 4.99 -7.87
CA GLN A 75 -12.66 6.39 -7.63
C GLN A 75 -14.18 6.57 -7.46
N ASP A 76 -14.98 5.67 -8.05
CA ASP A 76 -16.44 5.75 -8.06
C ASP A 76 -17.09 4.68 -7.16
N ASP A 77 -16.29 3.78 -6.56
CA ASP A 77 -16.77 2.72 -5.67
C ASP A 77 -16.77 3.19 -4.19
N PRO A 78 -17.95 3.21 -3.52
CA PRO A 78 -18.07 3.56 -2.10
C PRO A 78 -17.23 2.71 -1.14
N ASN A 79 -16.90 1.46 -1.49
CA ASN A 79 -16.09 0.58 -0.66
C ASN A 79 -14.66 1.11 -0.44
N TYR A 80 -14.18 1.98 -1.33
CA TYR A 80 -12.83 2.53 -1.32
C TYR A 80 -12.74 3.92 -0.67
N GLN A 81 -13.87 4.50 -0.25
CA GLN A 81 -13.90 5.84 0.38
C GLN A 81 -13.14 5.91 1.71
N ASN A 82 -12.99 4.79 2.41
CA ASN A 82 -12.25 4.70 3.67
C ASN A 82 -10.78 4.27 3.48
N VAL A 83 -10.28 4.22 2.24
CA VAL A 83 -8.85 4.00 1.99
C VAL A 83 -8.09 5.26 2.42
N ILE A 84 -7.16 5.07 3.37
CA ILE A 84 -6.34 6.14 3.95
C ILE A 84 -4.91 6.15 3.38
N LEU A 85 -4.52 5.07 2.70
CA LEU A 85 -3.20 4.92 2.11
C LEU A 85 -3.26 4.02 0.87
N HIS A 86 -2.68 4.49 -0.21
CA HIS A 86 -2.42 3.71 -1.42
C HIS A 86 -0.96 3.28 -1.44
N VAL A 87 -0.71 1.98 -1.36
CA VAL A 87 0.65 1.43 -1.37
C VAL A 87 0.94 0.89 -2.76
N VAL A 88 1.94 1.46 -3.43
CA VAL A 88 2.25 1.11 -4.81
C VAL A 88 3.69 0.67 -4.99
N TRP A 89 3.92 -0.22 -5.95
CA TRP A 89 5.30 -0.45 -6.40
C TRP A 89 5.83 0.80 -7.11
N GLU A 90 5.03 1.40 -7.99
CA GLU A 90 5.41 2.55 -8.80
C GLU A 90 4.27 3.60 -8.82
N HIS A 91 4.61 4.83 -8.47
CA HIS A 91 3.71 5.98 -8.56
C HIS A 91 3.87 6.65 -9.93
N ASP A 92 2.94 6.36 -10.83
CA ASP A 92 2.89 6.82 -12.23
C ASP A 92 1.77 7.84 -12.49
N LYS A 93 0.83 8.01 -11.55
CA LYS A 93 -0.31 8.92 -11.66
C LYS A 93 -0.82 9.30 -10.27
N GLU A 94 -1.07 10.58 -10.06
CA GLU A 94 -1.68 11.06 -8.82
C GLU A 94 -3.12 10.56 -8.70
N VAL A 95 -3.44 9.99 -7.53
CA VAL A 95 -4.78 9.49 -7.19
C VAL A 95 -5.51 10.54 -6.36
N ILE A 96 -6.70 10.92 -6.82
CA ILE A 96 -7.57 11.91 -6.18
C ILE A 96 -8.81 11.20 -5.61
N THR A 97 -9.06 11.40 -4.32
CA THR A 97 -10.23 10.86 -3.62
C THR A 97 -11.53 11.53 -4.08
N ALA A 98 -12.68 10.96 -3.72
CA ALA A 98 -14.00 11.56 -3.96
C ALA A 98 -14.11 12.99 -3.40
N ASN A 99 -13.40 13.28 -2.30
CA ASN A 99 -13.35 14.60 -1.65
C ASN A 99 -12.40 15.59 -2.33
N LYS A 100 -11.90 15.28 -3.55
CA LYS A 100 -11.01 16.14 -4.34
C LYS A 100 -9.68 16.47 -3.67
N VAL A 101 -9.22 15.60 -2.77
CA VAL A 101 -7.87 15.68 -2.18
C VAL A 101 -7.01 14.51 -2.65
N PRO A 102 -5.68 14.68 -2.78
CA PRO A 102 -4.77 13.58 -3.09
C PRO A 102 -4.87 12.47 -2.05
N LEU A 103 -4.95 11.22 -2.51
CA LEU A 103 -4.87 10.04 -1.65
C LEU A 103 -3.39 9.86 -1.24
N PRO A 104 -3.07 9.80 0.07
CA PRO A 104 -1.72 9.51 0.52
C PRO A 104 -1.18 8.25 -0.15
N THR A 105 -0.06 8.38 -0.86
CA THR A 105 0.53 7.28 -1.63
C THR A 105 1.93 6.97 -1.13
N LEU A 106 2.20 5.70 -0.84
CA LEU A 106 3.53 5.18 -0.49
C LEU A 106 4.09 4.38 -1.66
N GLN A 107 5.17 4.87 -2.28
CA GLN A 107 5.92 4.13 -3.28
C GLN A 107 6.97 3.25 -2.59
N ILE A 108 6.81 1.93 -2.63
CA ILE A 108 7.68 1.03 -1.85
C ILE A 108 9.00 0.65 -2.54
N ARG A 109 9.11 0.80 -3.87
CA ARG A 109 10.33 0.43 -4.61
C ARG A 109 11.56 1.20 -4.14
N ASP A 110 11.37 2.39 -3.58
CA ASP A 110 12.45 3.25 -3.07
C ASP A 110 13.10 2.67 -1.80
N TYR A 111 12.43 1.74 -1.13
CA TYR A 111 12.87 1.16 0.15
C TYR A 111 13.29 -0.31 0.03
N ILE A 112 13.31 -0.86 -1.18
CA ILE A 112 13.63 -2.26 -1.44
C ILE A 112 14.74 -2.34 -2.48
N SER A 113 15.95 -2.71 -2.04
CA SER A 113 17.08 -2.95 -2.94
C SER A 113 16.80 -4.14 -3.87
N GLN A 114 17.50 -4.19 -5.00
CA GLN A 114 17.37 -5.30 -5.95
C GLN A 114 17.70 -6.66 -5.31
N SER A 115 18.72 -6.73 -4.44
CA SER A 115 19.06 -7.95 -3.70
C SER A 115 17.92 -8.40 -2.81
N ARG A 116 17.40 -7.49 -1.97
CA ARG A 116 16.27 -7.76 -1.07
C ARG A 116 15.00 -8.16 -1.83
N LEU A 117 14.77 -7.57 -3.00
CA LEU A 117 13.64 -7.95 -3.86
C LEU A 117 13.77 -9.39 -4.37
N THR A 118 14.97 -9.84 -4.71
CA THR A 118 15.24 -11.23 -5.08
C THR A 118 14.95 -12.16 -3.91
N ASP A 119 15.51 -11.88 -2.73
CA ASP A 119 15.31 -12.69 -1.52
C ASP A 119 13.81 -12.81 -1.17
N LEU A 120 13.06 -11.70 -1.23
CA LEU A 120 11.63 -11.69 -0.95
C LEU A 120 10.82 -12.54 -1.93
N LYS A 121 11.22 -12.61 -3.20
CA LYS A 121 10.56 -13.47 -4.21
C LYS A 121 10.82 -14.95 -3.93
N GLU A 122 12.03 -15.30 -3.55
CA GLU A 122 12.41 -16.67 -3.19
C GLU A 122 11.61 -17.13 -1.97
N ILE A 123 11.65 -16.36 -0.88
CA ILE A 123 10.90 -16.67 0.36
C ILE A 123 9.40 -16.79 0.08
N GLN A 124 8.81 -15.89 -0.71
CA GLN A 124 7.41 -15.98 -1.05
C GLN A 124 7.09 -17.26 -1.83
N SER A 125 7.96 -17.68 -2.74
CA SER A 125 7.75 -18.90 -3.52
C SER A 125 7.80 -20.16 -2.64
N GLU A 126 8.70 -20.20 -1.66
CA GLU A 126 8.84 -21.32 -0.72
C GLU A 126 7.60 -21.48 0.18
N LEU A 127 6.99 -20.36 0.59
CA LEU A 127 5.75 -20.35 1.39
C LEU A 127 4.51 -20.87 0.63
N HIS A 128 4.59 -21.01 -0.70
CA HIS A 128 3.51 -21.53 -1.54
C HIS A 128 3.85 -22.89 -2.18
N THR A 129 4.88 -23.57 -1.67
CA THR A 129 5.16 -24.96 -2.06
C THR A 129 4.12 -25.88 -1.39
N PRO A 130 3.45 -26.77 -2.13
CA PRO A 130 2.37 -27.62 -1.60
C PRO A 130 2.81 -28.59 -0.50
#